data_AF-A0A9D6J5Z5-F1
#
_entry.id   AF-A0A9D6J5Z5-F1
#
_cell.length_a   1.000
_cell.length_b   1.000
_cell.length_c   1.000
_cell.angle_alpha   90.00
_cell.angle_beta   90.00
_cell.angle_gamma   90.00
#
_symmetry.space_group_name_H-M   'P 1'
#
loop_
_entity.id
_entity.type
_entity.pdbx_description
1 polymer ?
#
loop_
_entity_poly.entity_id
_entity_poly.type
_entity_poly.pdbx_seq_one_letter_code
_entity_poly.pdbx_strand_id
1 'polypeptide(L)'
;MGWGKRNKGRFFVLLCVFLIGVSPNLFGLAVEYNRNGECYLLIGDTGAYRGVYRINDPAAQGLTIGYLYDPGTSIGISVDLSRNVYTFSETVDAGYVLQPGNIKRQVVDNSVSAAQANWGYHANLHYDHRNNYGSGQAGRPVYRTTGATLSPGPGTPTTAPSPNPLPPGDTVFAKPWYEIPNGSWYSTWHSTSAVGAFSIAYKVYWDRVEGKNHTWNQLRWPNGVGPTLINDGAVAVTSDLRFNRAILNGCLDGCGGATGQSTSDAKPLYTSIAFTPAQGVNPARTYLYSREKPNGTFTIKMNNSPYAGSVIGYPADFYVAPNEGKGSRWVAVSSKDGASDWVYVLGTKVIGEWYQQATTAVPPASMNINAVSVSNQWNQKGGIVFAFDKGAGT
;
A
#
# COMPACT_ATOMS: atom_id res chain seq x y z
N MET A 1 -49.27 96.85 15.80
CA MET A 1 -49.86 95.59 15.32
C MET A 1 -48.74 94.58 15.12
N GLY A 2 -48.88 93.36 15.64
CA GLY A 2 -48.01 92.23 15.26
C GLY A 2 -47.08 91.71 16.36
N TRP A 3 -47.58 90.74 17.11
CA TRP A 3 -46.94 89.98 18.18
C TRP A 3 -45.52 89.44 17.91
N GLY A 4 -44.64 89.61 18.91
CA GLY A 4 -43.44 88.80 19.09
C GLY A 4 -43.78 87.38 19.57
N LYS A 5 -43.25 86.36 18.86
CA LYS A 5 -43.45 84.95 19.18
C LYS A 5 -42.42 84.44 20.19
N ARG A 6 -42.95 83.74 21.20
CA ARG A 6 -42.24 82.95 22.21
C ARG A 6 -41.78 81.59 21.65
N ASN A 7 -40.66 81.12 22.20
CA ASN A 7 -40.16 79.76 22.43
C ASN A 7 -40.93 78.56 21.87
N LYS A 8 -40.18 77.65 21.24
CA LYS A 8 -40.31 76.20 21.46
C LYS A 8 -38.92 75.58 21.55
N GLY A 9 -38.62 75.03 22.72
CA GLY A 9 -37.42 74.24 22.97
C GLY A 9 -37.38 73.00 22.09
N ARG A 10 -36.17 72.59 21.73
CA ARG A 10 -35.89 71.26 21.22
C ARG A 10 -34.95 70.57 22.20
N PHE A 11 -35.54 69.60 22.90
CA PHE A 11 -34.91 68.46 23.53
C PHE A 11 -33.68 68.01 22.73
N PHE A 12 -32.48 68.16 23.28
CA PHE A 12 -31.34 67.36 22.88
C PHE A 12 -31.43 66.06 23.69
N VAL A 13 -31.94 65.01 23.04
CA VAL A 13 -31.92 63.65 23.58
C VAL A 13 -30.47 63.19 23.63
N LEU A 14 -30.03 62.95 24.85
CA LEU A 14 -28.82 62.26 25.25
C LEU A 14 -28.78 60.88 24.57
N LEU A 15 -28.08 60.73 23.45
CA LEU A 15 -27.74 59.41 22.93
C LEU A 15 -26.54 58.92 23.73
N CYS A 16 -26.81 58.19 24.81
CA CYS A 16 -25.85 57.38 25.53
C CYS A 16 -25.23 56.36 24.56
N VAL A 17 -24.09 56.69 23.97
CA VAL A 17 -23.19 55.70 23.40
C VAL A 17 -22.57 54.98 24.59
N PHE A 18 -23.19 53.87 24.98
CA PHE A 18 -22.56 52.83 25.78
C PHE A 18 -21.38 52.28 24.97
N LEU A 19 -20.21 52.91 25.11
CA LEU A 19 -18.92 52.30 24.87
C LEU A 19 -18.75 51.21 25.94
N ILE A 20 -19.42 50.08 25.71
CA ILE A 20 -19.01 48.82 26.33
C ILE A 20 -17.61 48.58 25.79
N GLY A 21 -16.62 48.70 26.69
CA GLY A 21 -15.27 48.27 26.45
C GLY A 21 -15.27 46.80 26.10
N VAL A 22 -15.40 46.50 24.81
CA VAL A 22 -14.77 45.32 24.25
C VAL A 22 -13.29 45.66 24.29
N SER A 23 -12.60 45.13 25.30
CA SER A 23 -11.16 44.94 25.15
C SER A 23 -10.97 44.32 23.77
N PRO A 24 -10.09 44.84 22.92
CA PRO A 24 -9.57 44.01 21.87
C PRO A 24 -8.81 42.92 22.63
N ASN A 25 -9.50 41.82 22.92
CA ASN A 25 -8.84 40.53 22.98
C ASN A 25 -8.19 40.43 21.61
N LEU A 26 -6.93 40.90 21.54
CA LEU A 26 -5.95 40.44 20.59
C LEU A 26 -6.22 38.95 20.47
N PHE A 27 -6.78 38.54 19.33
CA PHE A 27 -6.88 37.13 18.98
C PHE A 27 -5.43 36.65 18.88
N GLY A 28 -4.85 36.28 20.02
CA GLY A 28 -3.57 35.60 20.05
C GLY A 28 -3.72 34.39 19.16
N LEU A 29 -2.74 34.17 18.28
CA LEU A 29 -2.63 32.87 17.64
C LEU A 29 -2.70 31.81 18.76
N ALA A 30 -3.48 30.76 18.54
CA ALA A 30 -3.63 29.65 19.49
C ALA A 30 -2.24 29.20 20.01
N VAL A 31 -2.16 28.73 21.26
CA VAL A 31 -0.85 28.41 21.88
C VAL A 31 -0.06 27.36 21.08
N GLU A 32 -0.78 26.52 20.31
CA GLU A 32 -0.27 25.54 19.38
C GLU A 32 0.59 26.16 18.28
N TYR A 33 0.36 27.41 17.87
CA TYR A 33 1.17 28.08 16.85
C TYR A 33 2.61 28.35 17.31
N ASN A 34 2.82 28.54 18.61
CA ASN A 34 4.17 28.71 19.16
C ASN A 34 4.97 27.39 19.11
N ARG A 35 4.30 26.25 18.89
CA ARG A 35 4.93 24.93 18.73
C ARG A 35 5.45 24.69 17.31
N ASN A 36 5.24 25.62 16.39
CA ASN A 36 5.66 25.47 15.00
C ASN A 36 7.19 25.28 14.93
N GLY A 37 7.64 24.28 14.17
CA GLY A 37 9.04 23.90 14.09
C GLY A 37 9.51 22.96 15.20
N GLU A 38 8.61 22.43 16.05
CA GLU A 38 8.95 21.30 16.93
C GLU A 38 9.36 20.09 16.08
N CYS A 39 10.55 19.57 16.36
CA CYS A 39 11.18 18.48 15.64
C CYS A 39 11.32 17.26 16.54
N TYR A 40 10.95 16.11 15.99
CA TYR A 40 11.08 14.82 16.64
C TYR A 40 11.88 13.88 15.74
N LEU A 41 12.67 13.01 16.36
CA LEU A 41 13.48 12.00 15.69
C LEU A 41 13.15 10.63 16.25
N LEU A 42 12.88 9.68 15.35
CA LEU A 42 12.80 8.26 15.69
C LEU A 42 14.07 7.58 15.20
N ILE A 43 14.77 6.92 16.12
CA ILE A 43 15.85 5.98 15.80
C ILE A 43 15.29 4.58 16.09
N GLY A 44 14.92 3.86 15.03
CA GLY A 44 14.27 2.55 15.10
C GLY A 44 15.22 1.34 15.13
N ASP A 45 16.50 1.55 14.85
CA ASP A 45 17.50 0.47 14.84
C ASP A 45 17.74 -0.09 16.25
N THR A 46 18.07 -1.39 16.33
CA THR A 46 18.50 -2.01 17.58
C THR A 46 19.83 -1.41 18.03
N GLY A 47 19.87 -0.77 19.20
CA GLY A 47 21.11 -0.18 19.71
C GLY A 47 20.90 0.76 20.88
N ALA A 48 22.00 1.29 21.40
CA ALA A 48 22.02 2.19 22.56
C ALA A 48 21.29 3.52 22.32
N TYR A 49 21.10 3.90 21.05
CA TYR A 49 20.43 5.13 20.64
C TYR A 49 19.00 4.90 20.13
N ARG A 50 18.44 3.70 20.32
CA ARG A 50 17.04 3.44 19.96
C ARG A 50 16.14 4.32 20.81
N GLY A 51 15.22 5.04 20.17
CA GLY A 51 14.31 5.89 20.91
C GLY A 51 13.60 6.94 20.06
N VAL A 52 12.61 7.56 20.70
CA VAL A 52 12.03 8.83 20.27
C VAL A 52 12.75 9.96 20.99
N TYR A 53 13.18 10.95 20.23
CA TYR A 53 13.89 12.12 20.72
C TYR A 53 13.11 13.38 20.36
N ARG A 54 13.01 14.33 21.29
CA ARG A 54 12.60 15.71 21.00
C ARG A 54 13.85 16.54 20.76
N ILE A 55 13.92 17.23 19.64
CA ILE A 55 15.14 17.94 19.22
C ILE A 55 15.14 19.40 19.71
N ASN A 56 13.97 20.02 19.82
CA ASN A 56 13.82 21.43 20.23
C ASN A 56 12.49 21.71 20.92
N ASP A 57 12.39 22.89 21.54
CA ASP A 57 11.19 23.45 22.18
C ASP A 57 11.03 24.92 21.75
N PRO A 58 10.59 25.18 20.52
CA PRO A 58 10.44 26.54 19.99
C PRO A 58 9.40 27.36 20.77
N ALA A 59 8.46 26.69 21.43
CA ALA A 59 7.45 27.34 22.26
C ALA A 59 7.98 27.78 23.63
N ALA A 60 9.23 27.42 23.98
CA ALA A 60 9.87 27.66 25.28
C ALA A 60 8.98 27.24 26.47
N GLN A 61 8.32 26.09 26.34
CA GLN A 61 7.40 25.56 27.36
C GLN A 61 8.09 24.72 28.44
N GLY A 62 9.43 24.71 28.46
CA GLY A 62 10.22 23.97 29.44
C GLY A 62 10.17 22.46 29.21
N LEU A 63 10.05 22.04 27.95
CA LEU A 63 9.96 20.64 27.59
C LEU A 63 11.32 19.94 27.71
N THR A 64 11.29 18.65 28.04
CA THR A 64 12.48 17.79 27.94
C THR A 64 12.95 17.71 26.50
N ILE A 65 14.20 18.10 26.26
CA ILE A 65 14.94 17.94 25.00
C ILE A 65 15.85 16.72 25.13
N GLY A 66 15.99 15.96 24.05
CA GLY A 66 16.74 14.72 24.00
C GLY A 66 15.82 13.51 24.06
N TYR A 67 16.31 12.43 24.66
CA TYR A 67 15.61 11.14 24.72
C TYR A 67 14.29 11.26 25.49
N LEU A 68 13.22 10.71 24.91
CA LEU A 68 11.90 10.64 25.54
C LEU A 68 11.60 9.22 26.04
N TYR A 69 11.59 8.24 25.14
CA TYR A 69 11.28 6.83 25.45
C TYR A 69 11.74 5.89 24.33
N ASP A 70 11.78 4.59 24.63
CA ASP A 70 12.05 3.52 23.67
C ASP A 70 10.72 2.99 23.10
N PRO A 71 10.45 3.20 21.80
CA PRO A 71 9.21 2.73 21.17
C PRO A 71 9.30 1.27 20.69
N GLY A 72 10.36 0.54 21.05
CA GLY A 72 10.62 -0.82 20.60
C GLY A 72 10.94 -0.87 19.10
N THR A 73 10.38 -1.85 18.40
CA THR A 73 10.60 -2.05 16.95
C THR A 73 9.70 -1.17 16.09
N SER A 74 9.30 0.00 16.59
CA SER A 74 8.43 0.92 15.87
C SER A 74 9.14 1.53 14.67
N ILE A 75 8.39 1.76 13.59
CA ILE A 75 8.85 2.46 12.39
C ILE A 75 7.95 3.65 12.10
N GLY A 76 8.49 4.65 11.37
CA GLY A 76 7.77 5.87 11.03
C GLY A 76 7.45 6.73 12.25
N ILE A 77 7.46 8.05 12.06
CA ILE A 77 7.09 8.99 13.12
C ILE A 77 6.29 10.14 12.53
N SER A 78 5.22 10.50 13.22
CA SER A 78 4.49 11.74 12.99
C SER A 78 4.04 12.31 14.33
N VAL A 79 3.93 13.63 14.43
CA VAL A 79 3.51 14.29 15.67
C VAL A 79 2.44 15.32 15.34
N ASP A 80 1.36 15.34 16.12
CA ASP A 80 0.30 16.33 15.99
C ASP A 80 0.56 17.59 16.85
N LEU A 81 -0.26 18.61 16.66
CA LEU A 81 -0.14 19.88 17.40
C LEU A 81 -0.37 19.71 18.92
N SER A 82 -1.01 18.62 19.34
CA SER A 82 -1.21 18.25 20.74
C SER A 82 -0.06 17.39 21.28
N ARG A 83 1.01 17.22 20.51
CA ARG A 83 2.20 16.41 20.83
C ARG A 83 1.90 14.92 21.02
N ASN A 84 0.80 14.42 20.47
CA ASN A 84 0.68 12.97 20.36
C ASN A 84 1.69 12.51 19.31
N VAL A 85 2.55 11.57 19.69
CA VAL A 85 3.49 10.95 18.77
C VAL A 85 2.84 9.69 18.22
N TYR A 86 2.91 9.51 16.92
CA TYR A 86 2.38 8.37 16.20
C TYR A 86 3.53 7.58 15.59
N THR A 87 3.56 6.28 15.83
CA THR A 87 4.51 5.34 15.24
C THR A 87 3.76 4.12 14.71
N PHE A 88 4.46 3.21 14.03
CA PHE A 88 3.86 2.00 13.47
C PHE A 88 4.59 0.75 13.94
N SER A 89 3.84 -0.31 14.18
CA SER A 89 4.40 -1.65 14.43
C SER A 89 3.93 -2.63 13.38
N GLU A 90 4.68 -3.71 13.22
CA GLU A 90 4.41 -4.77 12.27
C GLU A 90 4.09 -6.07 13.00
N THR A 91 2.99 -6.71 12.63
CA THR A 91 2.70 -8.10 12.99
C THR A 91 2.74 -8.93 11.73
N VAL A 92 3.61 -9.94 11.71
CA VAL A 92 3.79 -10.82 10.56
C VAL A 92 3.14 -12.18 10.82
N ASP A 93 2.38 -12.68 9.86
CA ASP A 93 1.79 -14.02 9.93
C ASP A 93 2.87 -15.10 10.05
N ALA A 94 2.56 -16.20 10.76
CA ALA A 94 3.51 -17.29 10.99
C ALA A 94 3.86 -18.06 9.70
N GLY A 95 3.04 -17.98 8.65
CA GLY A 95 3.23 -18.73 7.41
C GLY A 95 2.50 -18.13 6.21
N TYR A 96 2.67 -18.78 5.07
CA TYR A 96 1.99 -18.40 3.84
C TYR A 96 0.60 -19.04 3.78
N VAL A 97 -0.41 -18.21 3.53
CA VAL A 97 -1.81 -18.63 3.37
C VAL A 97 -2.28 -18.34 1.97
N LEU A 98 -3.23 -19.13 1.46
CA LEU A 98 -3.82 -18.90 0.15
C LEU A 98 -4.48 -17.51 0.10
N GLN A 99 -4.08 -16.70 -0.86
CA GLN A 99 -4.67 -15.37 -1.02
C GLN A 99 -6.10 -15.48 -1.59
N PRO A 100 -7.04 -14.65 -1.14
CA PRO A 100 -8.38 -14.65 -1.70
C PRO A 100 -8.38 -14.13 -3.16
N GLY A 101 -9.45 -14.41 -3.89
CA GLY A 101 -9.69 -13.87 -5.23
C GLY A 101 -9.32 -14.83 -6.38
N ASN A 102 -9.13 -14.25 -7.56
CA ASN A 102 -8.89 -14.97 -8.81
C ASN A 102 -7.44 -14.79 -9.30
N ILE A 103 -6.95 -15.77 -10.05
CA ILE A 103 -5.68 -15.73 -10.78
C ILE A 103 -5.94 -15.81 -12.28
N LYS A 104 -5.10 -15.12 -13.07
CA LYS A 104 -5.22 -15.09 -14.54
C LYS A 104 -4.38 -16.18 -15.17
N ARG A 105 -4.97 -17.01 -16.03
CA ARG A 105 -4.34 -18.18 -16.66
C ARG A 105 -4.76 -18.36 -18.11
N GLN A 106 -3.89 -19.00 -18.90
CA GLN A 106 -4.26 -19.55 -20.20
C GLN A 106 -4.71 -20.98 -20.02
N VAL A 107 -6.03 -21.13 -19.97
CA VAL A 107 -6.72 -22.40 -19.74
C VAL A 107 -7.09 -22.98 -21.10
N VAL A 108 -7.10 -24.30 -21.20
CA VAL A 108 -7.70 -24.99 -22.35
C VAL A 108 -9.21 -24.67 -22.37
N ASP A 109 -9.70 -24.22 -23.52
CA ASP A 109 -11.06 -23.72 -23.69
C ASP A 109 -11.88 -24.57 -24.68
N ASN A 110 -13.08 -24.09 -25.02
CA ASN A 110 -14.01 -24.76 -25.94
C ASN A 110 -13.52 -24.85 -27.40
N SER A 111 -12.30 -24.37 -27.72
CA SER A 111 -11.69 -24.60 -29.03
C SER A 111 -11.14 -26.03 -29.22
N VAL A 112 -11.10 -26.83 -28.15
CA VAL A 112 -10.78 -28.28 -28.22
C VAL A 112 -12.06 -29.08 -28.47
N SER A 113 -11.98 -30.10 -29.34
CA SER A 113 -13.16 -30.88 -29.71
C SER A 113 -13.74 -31.65 -28.51
N ALA A 114 -15.05 -31.90 -28.50
CA ALA A 114 -15.71 -32.68 -27.44
C ALA A 114 -15.14 -34.11 -27.31
N ALA A 115 -14.66 -34.71 -28.41
CA ALA A 115 -14.01 -36.01 -28.40
C ALA A 115 -12.63 -35.97 -27.71
N GLN A 116 -11.90 -34.86 -27.87
CA GLN A 116 -10.67 -34.65 -27.11
C GLN A 116 -11.01 -34.37 -25.64
N ALA A 117 -12.06 -33.61 -25.33
CA ALA A 117 -12.35 -33.15 -23.97
C ALA A 117 -13.20 -34.08 -23.08
N ASN A 118 -13.91 -35.10 -23.61
CA ASN A 118 -14.83 -35.96 -22.84
C ASN A 118 -14.27 -37.31 -22.37
N TRP A 119 -13.10 -37.73 -22.84
CA TRP A 119 -12.60 -39.07 -22.53
C TRP A 119 -11.76 -39.01 -21.26
N GLY A 120 -12.43 -39.32 -20.14
CA GLY A 120 -11.93 -39.35 -18.76
C GLY A 120 -10.83 -40.37 -18.47
N TYR A 121 -9.99 -40.70 -19.45
CA TYR A 121 -8.80 -41.52 -19.26
C TYR A 121 -7.56 -40.63 -19.34
N HIS A 122 -6.98 -40.30 -18.18
CA HIS A 122 -5.60 -39.83 -17.96
C HIS A 122 -5.04 -38.64 -18.77
N ALA A 123 -5.78 -38.04 -19.70
CA ALA A 123 -5.22 -37.06 -20.63
C ALA A 123 -6.04 -35.76 -20.76
N ASN A 124 -7.38 -35.78 -20.60
CA ASN A 124 -8.16 -34.70 -21.24
C ASN A 124 -9.45 -34.16 -20.56
N LEU A 125 -9.68 -34.27 -19.23
CA LEU A 125 -10.79 -33.48 -18.63
C LEU A 125 -10.37 -32.02 -18.41
N HIS A 126 -10.63 -31.20 -19.42
CA HIS A 126 -10.43 -29.75 -19.40
C HIS A 126 -11.67 -29.00 -18.87
N TYR A 127 -12.84 -29.65 -18.91
CA TYR A 127 -14.17 -29.08 -18.63
C TYR A 127 -15.20 -30.22 -18.53
N ASP A 128 -16.28 -30.06 -17.75
CA ASP A 128 -17.40 -31.01 -17.78
C ASP A 128 -18.14 -30.84 -19.12
N HIS A 129 -17.90 -31.73 -20.10
CA HIS A 129 -18.58 -31.74 -21.40
C HIS A 129 -19.70 -32.79 -21.48
N ARG A 130 -20.17 -33.32 -20.34
CA ARG A 130 -21.16 -34.41 -20.27
C ARG A 130 -22.58 -33.99 -20.67
N ASN A 131 -22.78 -33.31 -21.81
CA ASN A 131 -24.11 -33.18 -22.40
C ASN A 131 -24.71 -34.56 -22.79
N ASN A 132 -23.87 -35.59 -22.92
CA ASN A 132 -24.29 -36.99 -23.14
C ASN A 132 -24.99 -37.61 -21.92
N TYR A 133 -24.85 -37.05 -20.71
CA TYR A 133 -25.49 -37.51 -19.48
C TYR A 133 -26.55 -36.53 -18.94
N GLY A 134 -26.90 -35.50 -19.71
CA GLY A 134 -27.92 -34.49 -19.39
C GLY A 134 -27.61 -33.13 -20.01
N SER A 135 -28.62 -32.45 -20.56
CA SER A 135 -28.45 -31.12 -21.16
C SER A 135 -27.99 -30.08 -20.12
N GLY A 136 -27.06 -29.20 -20.50
CA GLY A 136 -26.61 -28.09 -19.66
C GLY A 136 -25.55 -28.44 -18.59
N GLN A 137 -24.88 -29.59 -18.75
CA GLN A 137 -23.71 -29.96 -17.93
C GLN A 137 -22.41 -29.35 -18.45
N ALA A 138 -22.37 -29.01 -19.75
CA ALA A 138 -21.32 -28.22 -20.38
C ALA A 138 -21.05 -26.92 -19.59
N GLY A 139 -19.97 -26.88 -18.82
CA GLY A 139 -19.48 -25.66 -18.15
C GLY A 139 -19.65 -25.54 -16.67
N ARG A 140 -20.00 -26.66 -16.07
CA ARG A 140 -20.06 -26.75 -14.63
C ARG A 140 -18.66 -26.96 -14.07
N PRO A 141 -18.40 -26.41 -12.87
CA PRO A 141 -17.20 -26.75 -12.15
C PRO A 141 -17.13 -28.25 -11.81
N VAL A 142 -15.92 -28.80 -11.80
CA VAL A 142 -15.65 -30.17 -11.38
C VAL A 142 -15.11 -30.15 -9.95
N TYR A 143 -15.77 -30.90 -9.06
CA TYR A 143 -15.41 -30.98 -7.64
C TYR A 143 -14.67 -32.29 -7.31
N ARG A 144 -13.64 -32.21 -6.45
CA ARG A 144 -12.92 -33.37 -5.89
C ARG A 144 -13.13 -33.43 -4.38
N THR A 145 -13.16 -34.65 -3.82
CA THR A 145 -13.32 -34.90 -2.38
C THR A 145 -12.05 -34.65 -1.56
N THR A 146 -10.86 -34.70 -2.18
CA THR A 146 -9.57 -34.49 -1.52
C THR A 146 -8.60 -33.68 -2.40
N GLY A 147 -7.71 -32.89 -1.78
CA GLY A 147 -6.71 -32.08 -2.49
C GLY A 147 -7.28 -30.84 -3.18
N ALA A 148 -6.99 -30.67 -4.49
CA ALA A 148 -7.50 -29.55 -5.29
C ALA A 148 -9.01 -29.74 -5.57
N THR A 149 -9.86 -29.15 -4.72
CA THR A 149 -11.29 -29.47 -4.68
C THR A 149 -12.12 -28.89 -5.82
N LEU A 150 -11.59 -27.93 -6.60
CA LEU A 150 -12.36 -27.19 -7.62
C LEU A 150 -11.58 -27.01 -8.93
N SER A 151 -12.23 -27.32 -10.05
CA SER A 151 -11.92 -26.75 -11.37
C SER A 151 -13.12 -25.97 -11.87
N PRO A 152 -12.99 -24.67 -12.20
CA PRO A 152 -14.07 -23.85 -12.75
C PRO A 152 -14.25 -24.03 -14.27
N GLY A 153 -13.58 -25.01 -14.88
CA GLY A 153 -13.45 -25.06 -16.34
C GLY A 153 -12.52 -23.95 -16.86
N PRO A 154 -12.82 -23.32 -18.02
CA PRO A 154 -12.01 -22.22 -18.53
C PRO A 154 -12.05 -21.01 -17.59
N GLY A 155 -13.10 -20.84 -16.78
CA GLY A 155 -13.30 -19.64 -15.97
C GLY A 155 -13.87 -18.48 -16.79
N THR A 156 -13.64 -17.25 -16.33
CA THR A 156 -14.18 -16.03 -16.95
C THR A 156 -13.16 -15.44 -17.92
N PRO A 157 -13.49 -15.23 -19.21
CA PRO A 157 -12.58 -14.57 -20.15
C PRO A 157 -12.06 -13.22 -19.63
N THR A 158 -10.77 -12.94 -19.82
CA THR A 158 -10.13 -11.69 -19.41
C THR A 158 -9.13 -11.22 -20.47
N THR A 159 -8.69 -9.98 -20.38
CA THR A 159 -7.62 -9.45 -21.24
C THR A 159 -6.25 -9.97 -20.82
N ALA A 160 -5.30 -9.95 -21.75
CA ALA A 160 -3.92 -10.32 -21.46
C ALA A 160 -3.36 -9.44 -20.31
N PRO A 161 -2.89 -10.04 -19.22
CA PRO A 161 -2.33 -9.32 -18.08
C PRO A 161 -0.96 -8.72 -18.40
N SER A 162 -0.70 -7.53 -17.86
CA SER A 162 0.61 -6.91 -17.81
C SER A 162 0.90 -6.49 -16.36
N PRO A 163 1.95 -7.04 -15.72
CA PRO A 163 2.92 -8.01 -16.24
C PRO A 163 2.36 -9.44 -16.38
N ASN A 164 3.13 -10.33 -17.01
CA ASN A 164 2.79 -11.76 -17.15
C ASN A 164 2.66 -12.43 -15.75
N PRO A 165 1.50 -13.02 -15.40
CA PRO A 165 1.24 -13.61 -14.10
C PRO A 165 1.58 -15.11 -14.04
N LEU A 166 2.11 -15.67 -15.13
CA LEU A 166 2.60 -17.04 -15.14
C LEU A 166 3.94 -17.13 -14.40
N PRO A 167 4.26 -18.30 -13.84
CA PRO A 167 5.56 -18.57 -13.25
C PRO A 167 6.72 -18.21 -14.19
N PRO A 168 7.86 -17.74 -13.65
CA PRO A 168 9.05 -17.51 -14.46
C PRO A 168 9.40 -18.76 -15.29
N GLY A 169 9.59 -18.59 -16.60
CA GLY A 169 9.92 -19.67 -17.53
C GLY A 169 8.71 -20.38 -18.17
N ASP A 170 7.48 -20.11 -17.72
CA ASP A 170 6.29 -20.61 -18.39
C ASP A 170 6.09 -19.94 -19.76
N THR A 171 5.60 -20.73 -20.71
CA THR A 171 5.28 -20.26 -22.06
C THR A 171 3.95 -19.51 -22.06
N VAL A 172 3.94 -18.31 -22.66
CA VAL A 172 2.69 -17.64 -23.04
C VAL A 172 2.29 -18.14 -24.42
N PHE A 173 1.09 -18.69 -24.52
CA PHE A 173 0.51 -19.21 -25.75
C PHE A 173 -0.23 -18.10 -26.51
N ALA A 174 -0.43 -18.26 -27.82
CA ALA A 174 -1.36 -17.42 -28.59
C ALA A 174 -2.82 -17.84 -28.34
N LYS A 175 -3.25 -17.79 -27.08
CA LYS A 175 -4.55 -18.29 -26.60
C LYS A 175 -5.23 -17.28 -25.66
N PRO A 176 -6.57 -17.33 -25.53
CA PRO A 176 -7.29 -16.45 -24.63
C PRO A 176 -6.84 -16.60 -23.17
N TRP A 177 -7.04 -15.54 -22.39
CA TRP A 177 -6.80 -15.52 -20.96
C TRP A 177 -8.12 -15.64 -20.21
N TYR A 178 -8.04 -16.27 -19.04
CA TYR A 178 -9.19 -16.45 -18.16
C TYR A 178 -8.83 -16.16 -16.70
N GLU A 179 -9.81 -15.72 -15.94
CA GLU A 179 -9.78 -15.65 -14.49
C GLU A 179 -10.40 -16.90 -13.89
N ILE A 180 -9.63 -17.56 -13.03
CA ILE A 180 -10.06 -18.73 -12.26
C ILE A 180 -9.85 -18.45 -10.76
N PRO A 181 -10.67 -19.01 -9.84
CA PRO A 181 -10.44 -18.84 -8.40
C PRO A 181 -9.05 -19.34 -8.01
N ASN A 182 -8.33 -18.56 -7.19
CA ASN A 182 -6.99 -18.91 -6.72
C ASN A 182 -7.03 -20.25 -5.97
N GLY A 183 -6.09 -21.14 -6.28
CA GLY A 183 -6.10 -22.50 -5.73
C GLY A 183 -7.05 -23.47 -6.43
N SER A 184 -7.65 -23.10 -7.56
CA SER A 184 -8.30 -24.06 -8.45
C SER A 184 -7.28 -24.82 -9.28
N TRP A 185 -7.61 -26.04 -9.68
CA TRP A 185 -6.86 -26.74 -10.72
C TRP A 185 -7.45 -26.44 -12.10
N TYR A 186 -6.60 -26.43 -13.13
CA TYR A 186 -6.98 -26.12 -14.49
C TYR A 186 -6.08 -26.84 -15.49
N SER A 187 -6.58 -27.05 -16.70
CA SER A 187 -5.79 -27.59 -17.81
C SER A 187 -5.10 -26.49 -18.59
N THR A 188 -3.83 -26.67 -18.94
CA THR A 188 -3.02 -25.69 -19.68
C THR A 188 -2.73 -26.18 -21.10
N TRP A 189 -2.30 -25.29 -21.98
CA TRP A 189 -1.90 -25.63 -23.35
C TRP A 189 -0.52 -26.33 -23.45
N HIS A 190 0.18 -26.54 -22.33
CA HIS A 190 1.37 -27.38 -22.32
C HIS A 190 0.99 -28.84 -22.60
N SER A 191 1.60 -29.45 -23.62
CA SER A 191 1.41 -30.85 -23.92
C SER A 191 2.40 -31.77 -23.19
N THR A 192 2.03 -33.04 -23.05
CA THR A 192 2.89 -34.16 -22.65
C THR A 192 2.86 -35.23 -23.76
N SER A 193 3.65 -36.30 -23.59
CA SER A 193 3.64 -37.45 -24.49
C SER A 193 2.23 -38.02 -24.68
N ALA A 194 1.97 -38.53 -25.88
CA ALA A 194 0.74 -39.25 -26.24
C ALA A 194 0.36 -40.29 -25.18
N VAL A 195 -0.94 -40.37 -24.84
CA VAL A 195 -1.48 -41.35 -23.89
C VAL A 195 -2.48 -42.22 -24.64
N GLY A 196 -2.18 -43.52 -24.76
CA GLY A 196 -3.01 -44.47 -25.49
C GLY A 196 -3.16 -44.09 -26.96
N ALA A 197 -4.41 -43.98 -27.44
CA ALA A 197 -4.72 -43.67 -28.84
C ALA A 197 -4.64 -42.16 -29.20
N PHE A 198 -4.29 -41.29 -28.25
CA PHE A 198 -4.33 -39.83 -28.46
C PHE A 198 -2.94 -39.26 -28.69
N SER A 199 -2.81 -38.45 -29.75
CA SER A 199 -1.54 -37.83 -30.15
C SER A 199 -1.05 -36.72 -29.20
N ILE A 200 -1.92 -36.17 -28.36
CA ILE A 200 -1.63 -35.05 -27.45
C ILE A 200 -2.38 -35.27 -26.14
N ALA A 201 -1.70 -35.04 -25.01
CA ALA A 201 -2.29 -34.87 -23.69
C ALA A 201 -1.87 -33.52 -23.13
N TYR A 202 -2.75 -32.83 -22.40
CA TYR A 202 -2.44 -31.52 -21.80
C TYR A 202 -2.13 -31.63 -20.32
N LYS A 203 -1.21 -30.79 -19.83
CA LYS A 203 -0.85 -30.75 -18.41
C LYS A 203 -1.99 -30.15 -17.58
N VAL A 204 -2.14 -30.68 -16.37
CA VAL A 204 -3.05 -30.12 -15.36
C VAL A 204 -2.23 -29.48 -14.26
N TYR A 205 -2.49 -28.21 -14.00
CA TYR A 205 -1.85 -27.43 -12.95
C TYR A 205 -2.81 -27.12 -11.83
N TRP A 206 -2.28 -27.09 -10.62
CA TRP A 206 -2.92 -26.57 -9.43
C TRP A 206 -2.08 -25.43 -8.89
N ASP A 207 -2.45 -24.23 -9.30
CA ASP A 207 -1.74 -23.00 -9.02
C ASP A 207 -2.33 -22.28 -7.81
N ARG A 208 -1.46 -21.81 -6.92
CA ARG A 208 -1.80 -21.04 -5.73
C ARG A 208 -0.89 -19.84 -5.64
N VAL A 209 -1.48 -18.66 -5.53
CA VAL A 209 -0.79 -17.48 -5.00
C VAL A 209 -1.00 -17.50 -3.50
N GLU A 210 0.06 -17.69 -2.75
CA GLU A 210 0.05 -17.68 -1.30
C GLU A 210 0.73 -16.40 -0.83
N GLY A 211 0.29 -15.85 0.29
CA GLY A 211 0.90 -14.65 0.86
C GLY A 211 1.12 -14.79 2.34
N LYS A 212 2.19 -14.17 2.82
CA LYS A 212 2.48 -13.99 4.24
C LYS A 212 2.11 -12.55 4.58
N ASN A 213 1.08 -12.32 5.38
CA ASN A 213 0.62 -10.96 5.63
C ASN A 213 1.47 -10.26 6.68
N HIS A 214 1.62 -8.96 6.49
CA HIS A 214 2.24 -8.00 7.39
C HIS A 214 1.15 -6.99 7.72
N THR A 215 0.68 -7.04 8.97
CA THR A 215 -0.33 -6.13 9.49
C THR A 215 0.38 -4.97 10.16
N TRP A 216 0.12 -3.76 9.65
CA TRP A 216 0.71 -2.53 10.15
C TRP A 216 -0.27 -1.88 11.11
N ASN A 217 0.12 -1.81 12.39
CA ASN A 217 -0.70 -1.22 13.44
C ASN A 217 -0.20 0.19 13.78
N GLN A 218 -1.12 1.13 13.93
CA GLN A 218 -0.81 2.47 14.41
C GLN A 218 -0.69 2.47 15.93
N LEU A 219 0.42 3.03 16.40
CA LEU A 219 0.73 3.21 17.80
C LEU A 219 0.69 4.71 18.11
N ARG A 220 0.07 5.08 19.23
CA ARG A 220 -0.02 6.46 19.69
C ARG A 220 0.52 6.59 21.10
N TRP A 221 1.34 7.62 21.30
CA TRP A 221 2.01 7.97 22.55
C TRP A 221 1.51 9.36 22.97
N PRO A 222 0.49 9.44 23.83
CA PRO A 222 -0.13 10.71 24.19
C PRO A 222 0.84 11.67 24.88
N ASN A 223 0.69 12.96 24.58
CA ASN A 223 1.48 14.07 25.13
C ASN A 223 3.00 14.01 24.85
N GLY A 224 3.51 12.99 24.17
CA GLY A 224 4.91 12.91 23.72
C GLY A 224 5.92 12.85 24.87
N VAL A 225 5.51 12.41 26.06
CA VAL A 225 6.37 12.36 27.26
C VAL A 225 6.45 11.00 27.96
N GLY A 226 5.75 9.94 27.52
CA GLY A 226 5.77 8.72 28.32
C GLY A 226 5.04 7.50 27.78
N PRO A 227 5.17 6.36 28.49
CA PRO A 227 5.09 5.01 27.94
C PRO A 227 3.66 4.50 27.77
N THR A 228 2.65 5.34 27.96
CA THR A 228 1.25 4.97 27.74
C THR A 228 1.05 4.78 26.24
N LEU A 229 1.32 3.56 25.80
CA LEU A 229 1.11 3.13 24.45
C LEU A 229 -0.37 2.84 24.25
N ILE A 230 -0.98 3.50 23.26
CA ILE A 230 -2.28 3.14 22.74
C ILE A 230 -2.07 2.49 21.38
N ASN A 231 -2.54 1.26 21.21
CA ASN A 231 -2.63 0.62 19.91
C ASN A 231 -3.98 0.99 19.28
N ASP A 232 -3.95 1.89 18.30
CA ASP A 232 -5.16 2.35 17.60
C ASP A 232 -5.65 1.31 16.56
N GLY A 233 -4.92 0.19 16.40
CA GLY A 233 -5.29 -0.95 15.57
C GLY A 233 -4.64 -0.97 14.18
N ALA A 234 -5.05 -1.93 13.36
CA ALA A 234 -4.52 -2.14 12.03
C ALA A 234 -4.96 -1.01 11.07
N VAL A 235 -3.99 -0.37 10.44
CA VAL A 235 -4.19 0.71 9.47
C VAL A 235 -3.87 0.30 8.03
N ALA A 236 -3.12 -0.79 7.86
CA ALA A 236 -2.85 -1.37 6.55
C ALA A 236 -2.40 -2.83 6.62
N VAL A 237 -2.56 -3.55 5.52
CA VAL A 237 -2.00 -4.91 5.31
C VAL A 237 -1.23 -4.96 4.00
N THR A 238 0.01 -5.48 4.06
CA THR A 238 0.82 -5.91 2.90
C THR A 238 1.05 -7.40 2.96
N SER A 239 1.45 -8.02 1.85
CA SER A 239 1.72 -9.45 1.83
C SER A 239 2.93 -9.75 0.96
N ASP A 240 3.90 -10.49 1.49
CA ASP A 240 4.93 -11.13 0.68
C ASP A 240 4.24 -12.24 -0.12
N LEU A 241 4.22 -12.12 -1.45
CA LEU A 241 3.54 -13.08 -2.31
C LEU A 241 4.53 -14.11 -2.84
N ARG A 242 4.12 -15.37 -2.81
CA ARG A 242 4.79 -16.47 -3.50
C ARG A 242 3.81 -17.23 -4.37
N PHE A 243 4.36 -17.85 -5.40
CA PHE A 243 3.63 -18.72 -6.28
C PHE A 243 3.94 -20.18 -5.97
N ASN A 244 2.92 -21.03 -5.94
CA ASN A 244 3.05 -22.46 -5.71
C ASN A 244 2.23 -23.23 -6.75
N ARG A 245 2.88 -24.15 -7.47
CA ARG A 245 2.24 -25.02 -8.47
C ARG A 245 2.46 -26.47 -8.10
N ALA A 246 1.38 -27.23 -8.13
CA ALA A 246 1.45 -28.67 -8.26
C ALA A 246 1.06 -29.10 -9.68
N ILE A 247 1.78 -30.08 -10.23
CA ILE A 247 1.44 -30.76 -11.48
C ILE A 247 0.65 -32.01 -11.10
N LEU A 248 -0.60 -32.05 -11.54
CA LEU A 248 -1.53 -33.13 -11.18
C LEU A 248 -1.57 -34.25 -12.24
N ASN A 249 -0.57 -34.37 -13.11
CA ASN A 249 -0.60 -35.35 -14.21
C ASN A 249 -0.80 -36.75 -13.64
N GLY A 250 -1.99 -37.31 -13.84
CA GLY A 250 -2.42 -38.54 -13.18
C GLY A 250 -3.95 -38.55 -13.04
N CYS A 251 -4.52 -39.74 -12.90
CA CYS A 251 -5.94 -40.03 -12.98
C CYS A 251 -6.88 -39.07 -12.21
N LEU A 252 -8.09 -38.86 -12.75
CA LEU A 252 -9.14 -38.01 -12.17
C LEU A 252 -9.76 -38.55 -10.88
N ASP A 253 -9.57 -39.82 -10.58
CA ASP A 253 -10.03 -40.49 -9.36
C ASP A 253 -9.10 -40.28 -8.16
N GLY A 254 -8.00 -39.54 -8.32
CA GLY A 254 -7.07 -39.25 -7.22
C GLY A 254 -6.17 -40.43 -6.82
N CYS A 255 -6.06 -41.48 -7.61
CA CYS A 255 -5.12 -42.56 -7.30
C CYS A 255 -3.64 -42.20 -7.59
N GLY A 256 -3.38 -41.03 -8.20
CA GLY A 256 -2.03 -40.47 -8.37
C GLY A 256 -1.84 -39.18 -7.58
N GLY A 257 -0.83 -39.12 -6.71
CA GLY A 257 -0.38 -37.89 -6.07
C GLY A 257 0.16 -36.86 -7.08
N ALA A 258 0.48 -35.65 -6.63
CA ALA A 258 1.15 -34.66 -7.48
C ALA A 258 2.44 -35.26 -8.05
N THR A 259 2.59 -35.24 -9.37
CA THR A 259 3.76 -35.79 -10.09
C THR A 259 4.91 -34.80 -10.19
N GLY A 260 4.68 -33.56 -9.75
CA GLY A 260 5.71 -32.55 -9.59
C GLY A 260 5.17 -31.36 -8.83
N GLN A 261 6.07 -30.61 -8.20
CA GLN A 261 5.74 -29.37 -7.49
C GLN A 261 6.85 -28.35 -7.73
N SER A 262 6.46 -27.10 -7.90
CA SER A 262 7.38 -25.97 -8.00
C SER A 262 6.84 -24.82 -7.16
N THR A 263 7.70 -24.20 -6.37
CA THR A 263 7.36 -23.01 -5.58
C THR A 263 8.35 -21.91 -5.97
N SER A 264 7.84 -20.72 -6.25
CA SER A 264 8.70 -19.55 -6.43
C SER A 264 9.13 -19.04 -5.07
N ASP A 265 10.28 -18.39 -5.03
CA ASP A 265 10.61 -17.56 -3.88
C ASP A 265 9.54 -16.48 -3.70
N ALA A 266 9.28 -16.15 -2.44
CA ALA A 266 8.48 -14.99 -2.13
C ALA A 266 9.26 -13.74 -2.49
N LYS A 267 8.57 -12.77 -3.07
CA LYS A 267 9.22 -11.52 -3.45
C LYS A 267 9.03 -10.51 -2.32
N PRO A 268 10.12 -10.12 -1.63
CA PRO A 268 10.01 -9.18 -0.53
C PRO A 268 9.53 -7.82 -1.03
N LEU A 269 8.82 -7.10 -0.17
CA LEU A 269 8.35 -5.74 -0.48
C LEU A 269 9.33 -4.69 0.07
N TYR A 270 9.47 -3.57 -0.66
CA TYR A 270 9.72 -2.29 -0.01
C TYR A 270 8.40 -1.81 0.56
N THR A 271 8.39 -1.45 1.84
CA THR A 271 7.20 -0.91 2.51
C THR A 271 7.56 0.38 3.24
N SER A 272 6.69 1.37 3.12
CA SER A 272 6.82 2.65 3.82
C SER A 272 5.44 3.12 4.25
N ILE A 273 5.38 3.77 5.41
CA ILE A 273 4.16 4.33 5.97
C ILE A 273 4.37 5.82 6.25
N ALA A 274 3.36 6.61 5.92
CA ALA A 274 3.27 8.02 6.26
C ALA A 274 1.90 8.31 6.88
N PHE A 275 1.82 9.38 7.68
CA PHE A 275 0.64 9.68 8.47
C PHE A 275 0.35 11.18 8.49
N THR A 276 -0.91 11.51 8.29
CA THR A 276 -1.47 12.82 8.58
C THR A 276 -2.38 12.69 9.79
N PRO A 277 -2.10 13.36 10.91
CA PRO A 277 -2.99 13.40 12.06
C PRO A 277 -4.37 13.97 11.72
N ALA A 278 -5.36 13.67 12.56
CA ALA A 278 -6.69 14.27 12.42
C ALA A 278 -6.61 15.81 12.51
N GLN A 279 -7.38 16.50 11.68
CA GLN A 279 -7.43 17.96 11.63
C GLN A 279 -8.88 18.43 11.73
N GLY A 280 -9.27 18.88 12.92
CA GLY A 280 -10.65 19.27 13.21
C GLY A 280 -11.61 18.10 13.04
N VAL A 281 -12.56 18.23 12.12
CA VAL A 281 -13.54 17.17 11.79
C VAL A 281 -12.99 16.11 10.84
N ASN A 282 -11.82 16.34 10.24
CA ASN A 282 -11.25 15.42 9.26
C ASN A 282 -10.48 14.30 9.99
N PRO A 283 -10.78 13.02 9.70
CA PRO A 283 -10.10 11.91 10.33
C PRO A 283 -8.63 11.85 9.91
N ALA A 284 -7.84 11.17 10.73
CA ALA A 284 -6.46 10.87 10.40
C ALA A 284 -6.36 10.00 9.13
N ARG A 285 -5.26 10.18 8.40
CA ARG A 285 -5.03 9.49 7.13
C ARG A 285 -3.66 8.83 7.17
N THR A 286 -3.65 7.51 7.06
CA THR A 286 -2.43 6.71 6.97
C THR A 286 -2.23 6.27 5.53
N TYR A 287 -1.06 6.58 4.98
CA TYR A 287 -0.66 6.19 3.65
C TYR A 287 0.37 5.09 3.74
N LEU A 288 0.11 3.99 3.04
CA LEU A 288 1.01 2.86 2.93
C LEU A 288 1.42 2.75 1.45
N TYR A 289 2.73 2.76 1.20
CA TYR A 289 3.30 2.38 -0.07
C TYR A 289 3.96 1.02 0.07
N SER A 290 3.69 0.13 -0.89
CA SER A 290 4.46 -1.09 -1.06
C SER A 290 4.87 -1.30 -2.51
N ARG A 291 6.07 -1.84 -2.73
CA ARG A 291 6.57 -2.21 -4.06
C ARG A 291 7.34 -3.52 -4.00
N GLU A 292 7.06 -4.41 -4.93
CA GLU A 292 7.75 -5.70 -5.05
C GLU A 292 9.22 -5.52 -5.42
N LYS A 293 10.15 -6.24 -4.78
CA LYS A 293 11.56 -6.25 -5.19
C LYS A 293 11.84 -7.33 -6.24
N PRO A 294 12.63 -7.05 -7.29
CA PRO A 294 13.13 -5.75 -7.72
C PRO A 294 12.14 -5.00 -8.63
N ASN A 295 10.89 -5.44 -8.79
CA ASN A 295 9.99 -4.98 -9.84
C ASN A 295 9.35 -3.59 -9.60
N GLY A 296 8.72 -3.06 -10.65
CA GLY A 296 7.96 -1.80 -10.59
C GLY A 296 6.52 -1.95 -10.08
N THR A 297 6.06 -3.16 -9.76
CA THR A 297 4.69 -3.40 -9.28
C THR A 297 4.52 -2.83 -7.88
N PHE A 298 3.62 -1.87 -7.72
CA PHE A 298 3.42 -1.15 -6.47
C PHE A 298 1.94 -1.04 -6.09
N THR A 299 1.69 -0.77 -4.80
CA THR A 299 0.38 -0.35 -4.30
C THR A 299 0.54 0.87 -3.41
N ILE A 300 -0.44 1.77 -3.44
CA ILE A 300 -0.58 2.84 -2.47
C ILE A 300 -1.98 2.71 -1.86
N LYS A 301 -2.05 2.69 -0.54
CA LYS A 301 -3.31 2.65 0.20
C LYS A 301 -3.42 3.86 1.11
N MET A 302 -4.63 4.36 1.28
CA MET A 302 -5.00 5.31 2.34
C MET A 302 -6.02 4.63 3.25
N ASN A 303 -5.71 4.51 4.55
CA ASN A 303 -6.55 3.82 5.53
C ASN A 303 -6.99 2.43 5.03
N ASN A 304 -6.01 1.61 4.61
CA ASN A 304 -6.15 0.29 4.01
C ASN A 304 -6.97 0.18 2.70
N SER A 305 -7.47 1.30 2.15
CA SER A 305 -8.19 1.34 0.87
C SER A 305 -7.27 1.80 -0.26
N PRO A 306 -7.42 1.30 -1.51
CA PRO A 306 -6.63 1.78 -2.65
C PRO A 306 -6.67 3.30 -2.78
N TYR A 307 -5.50 3.93 -2.87
CA TYR A 307 -5.39 5.37 -3.06
C TYR A 307 -5.45 5.72 -4.56
N ALA A 308 -6.45 6.51 -4.95
CA ALA A 308 -6.67 6.95 -6.33
C ALA A 308 -6.28 8.41 -6.59
N GLY A 309 -5.71 9.10 -5.59
CA GLY A 309 -5.28 10.49 -5.74
C GLY A 309 -3.95 10.63 -6.48
N SER A 310 -3.58 11.87 -6.78
CA SER A 310 -2.32 12.18 -7.46
C SER A 310 -1.13 11.98 -6.53
N VAL A 311 -0.02 11.50 -7.09
CA VAL A 311 1.24 11.29 -6.39
C VAL A 311 2.33 12.10 -7.04
N ILE A 312 3.20 12.68 -6.22
CA ILE A 312 4.40 13.38 -6.64
C ILE A 312 5.57 12.39 -6.61
N GLY A 313 6.21 12.16 -7.76
CA GLY A 313 7.32 11.22 -7.91
C GLY A 313 6.99 10.03 -8.82
N TYR A 314 7.77 8.95 -8.70
CA TYR A 314 7.70 7.80 -9.62
C TYR A 314 7.47 6.49 -8.85
N PRO A 315 6.22 6.11 -8.54
CA PRO A 315 5.96 4.97 -7.67
C PRO A 315 6.44 3.62 -8.20
N ALA A 316 6.50 3.47 -9.52
CA ALA A 316 7.00 2.27 -10.20
C ALA A 316 8.52 2.29 -10.45
N ASP A 317 9.25 3.35 -10.06
CA ASP A 317 10.69 3.44 -10.29
C ASP A 317 11.45 2.38 -9.49
N PHE A 318 12.21 1.56 -10.20
CA PHE A 318 12.93 0.44 -9.63
C PHE A 318 14.30 0.27 -10.28
N TYR A 319 15.18 -0.39 -9.54
CA TYR A 319 16.51 -0.78 -9.99
C TYR A 319 16.72 -2.24 -9.60
N VAL A 320 17.61 -2.90 -10.33
CA VAL A 320 18.08 -4.25 -10.01
C VAL A 320 19.39 -4.19 -9.21
N ALA A 321 19.75 -5.28 -8.54
CA ALA A 321 21.02 -5.41 -7.85
C ALA A 321 22.22 -5.02 -8.75
N PRO A 322 23.23 -4.30 -8.22
CA PRO A 322 23.40 -3.87 -6.82
C PRO A 322 22.69 -2.54 -6.46
N ASN A 323 21.94 -1.94 -7.38
CA ASN A 323 21.40 -0.58 -7.26
C ASN A 323 19.96 -0.51 -6.74
N GLU A 324 19.38 -1.60 -6.22
CA GLU A 324 17.96 -1.66 -5.81
C GLU A 324 17.56 -0.53 -4.84
N GLY A 325 18.49 -0.08 -4.00
CA GLY A 325 18.32 1.04 -3.08
C GLY A 325 18.06 2.39 -3.76
N LYS A 326 18.32 2.54 -5.05
CA LYS A 326 18.10 3.80 -5.77
C LYS A 326 16.63 4.05 -6.14
N GLY A 327 15.82 2.99 -6.23
CA GLY A 327 14.42 3.08 -6.65
C GLY A 327 13.54 3.81 -5.63
N SER A 328 12.26 3.93 -5.96
CA SER A 328 11.26 4.44 -5.02
C SER A 328 11.07 3.48 -3.86
N ARG A 329 11.11 4.03 -2.64
CA ARG A 329 11.08 3.27 -1.38
C ARG A 329 10.21 3.90 -0.29
N TRP A 330 10.00 5.21 -0.35
CA TRP A 330 9.30 5.93 0.72
C TRP A 330 8.02 6.55 0.22
N VAL A 331 6.98 6.47 1.04
CA VAL A 331 5.85 7.40 0.96
C VAL A 331 6.02 8.44 2.04
N ALA A 332 5.69 9.68 1.71
CA ALA A 332 5.61 10.77 2.65
C ALA A 332 4.39 11.62 2.30
N VAL A 333 3.93 12.42 3.25
CA VAL A 333 2.76 13.28 3.06
C VAL A 333 2.96 14.65 3.66
N SER A 334 2.31 15.63 3.06
CA SER A 334 2.11 16.94 3.67
C SER A 334 0.68 17.40 3.46
N SER A 335 0.04 17.97 4.47
CA SER A 335 -1.32 18.53 4.40
C SER A 335 -1.43 19.54 3.25
N LYS A 336 -2.42 19.33 2.38
CA LYS A 336 -2.78 20.22 1.28
C LYS A 336 -3.98 21.08 1.65
N ASP A 337 -4.92 20.48 2.34
CA ASP A 337 -6.01 21.13 3.05
C ASP A 337 -6.41 20.24 4.24
N GLY A 338 -7.45 20.60 4.98
CA GLY A 338 -7.92 19.78 6.11
C GLY A 338 -8.34 18.36 5.69
N ALA A 339 -8.79 18.17 4.45
CA ALA A 339 -9.38 16.94 3.92
C ALA A 339 -8.47 16.17 2.95
N SER A 340 -7.43 16.80 2.40
CA SER A 340 -6.54 16.24 1.39
C SER A 340 -5.06 16.51 1.69
N ASP A 341 -4.21 15.64 1.15
CA ASP A 341 -2.77 15.69 1.35
C ASP A 341 -2.04 15.68 0.00
N TRP A 342 -0.88 16.33 -0.04
CA TRP A 342 0.15 16.05 -1.02
C TRP A 342 0.81 14.72 -0.67
N VAL A 343 0.77 13.77 -1.59
CA VAL A 343 1.37 12.44 -1.40
C VAL A 343 2.62 12.35 -2.25
N TYR A 344 3.75 12.05 -1.62
CA TYR A 344 5.05 11.93 -2.26
C TYR A 344 5.47 10.47 -2.26
N VAL A 345 5.99 9.98 -3.39
CA VAL A 345 6.70 8.71 -3.46
C VAL A 345 8.12 8.97 -3.88
N LEU A 346 9.03 8.75 -2.94
CA LEU A 346 10.39 9.23 -2.97
C LEU A 346 11.39 8.10 -3.20
N GLY A 347 12.45 8.44 -3.92
CA GLY A 347 13.56 7.58 -4.33
C GLY A 347 14.71 8.46 -4.84
N THR A 348 15.83 7.86 -5.23
CA THR A 348 17.00 8.65 -5.67
C THR A 348 16.71 9.47 -6.92
N LYS A 349 15.89 8.95 -7.85
CA LYS A 349 15.52 9.64 -9.09
C LYS A 349 14.84 10.99 -8.83
N VAL A 350 13.74 11.01 -8.07
CA VAL A 350 12.98 12.25 -7.82
C VAL A 350 13.79 13.28 -7.02
N ILE A 351 14.59 12.81 -6.05
CA ILE A 351 15.46 13.70 -5.28
C ILE A 351 16.57 14.28 -6.17
N GLY A 352 17.14 13.49 -7.08
CA GLY A 352 18.09 13.96 -8.09
C GLY A 352 17.49 15.03 -9.00
N GLU A 353 16.28 14.80 -9.52
CA GLU A 353 15.59 15.79 -10.35
C GLU A 353 15.36 17.12 -9.61
N TRP A 354 14.96 17.08 -8.34
CA TRP A 354 14.80 18.28 -7.52
C TRP A 354 16.13 18.96 -7.18
N TYR A 355 17.18 18.19 -6.89
CA TYR A 355 18.53 18.73 -6.71
C TYR A 355 18.97 19.52 -7.95
N GLN A 356 18.76 18.96 -9.14
CA GLN A 356 19.10 19.63 -10.39
C GLN A 356 18.27 20.90 -10.62
N GLN A 357 16.98 20.86 -10.31
CA GLN A 357 16.13 22.05 -10.40
C GLN A 357 16.57 23.16 -9.44
N ALA A 358 16.95 22.80 -8.21
CA ALA A 358 17.33 23.76 -7.18
C ALA A 358 18.74 24.33 -7.35
N THR A 359 19.68 23.55 -7.88
CA THR A 359 21.11 23.92 -7.96
C THR A 359 21.60 24.17 -9.37
N THR A 360 20.82 23.82 -10.40
CA THR A 360 21.20 23.73 -11.82
C THR A 360 22.29 22.70 -12.15
N ALA A 361 22.86 22.03 -11.15
CA ALA A 361 23.90 21.03 -11.31
C ALA A 361 23.32 19.63 -11.57
N VAL A 362 24.00 18.84 -12.42
CA VAL A 362 23.64 17.44 -12.64
C VAL A 362 23.86 16.66 -11.34
N PRO A 363 22.90 15.81 -10.90
CA PRO A 363 23.08 15.00 -9.69
C PRO A 363 24.30 14.08 -9.82
N PRO A 364 25.15 13.95 -8.78
CA PRO A 364 26.27 13.02 -8.81
C PRO A 364 25.80 11.58 -9.11
N ALA A 365 26.54 10.86 -9.96
CA ALA A 365 26.22 9.45 -10.28
C ALA A 365 26.26 8.54 -9.02
N SER A 366 27.04 8.94 -8.01
CA SER A 366 27.13 8.30 -6.70
C SER A 366 25.95 8.58 -5.77
N MET A 367 25.05 9.53 -6.11
CA MET A 367 23.91 9.88 -5.28
C MET A 367 23.11 8.61 -4.94
N ASN A 368 22.92 8.41 -3.64
CA ASN A 368 22.19 7.27 -3.10
C ASN A 368 21.46 7.72 -1.85
N ILE A 369 20.21 8.12 -2.05
CA ILE A 369 19.38 8.57 -0.94
C ILE A 369 19.08 7.37 -0.06
N ASN A 370 19.30 7.50 1.24
CA ASN A 370 19.17 6.42 2.24
C ASN A 370 18.06 6.68 3.25
N ALA A 371 17.66 7.93 3.44
CA ALA A 371 16.53 8.31 4.27
C ALA A 371 15.90 9.59 3.72
N VAL A 372 14.59 9.73 3.89
CA VAL A 372 13.84 10.94 3.54
C VAL A 372 12.84 11.26 4.64
N SER A 373 12.53 12.54 4.79
CA SER A 373 11.42 13.03 5.60
C SER A 373 10.78 14.22 4.90
N VAL A 374 9.48 14.40 5.08
CA VAL A 374 8.73 15.52 4.53
C VAL A 374 8.02 16.22 5.67
N SER A 375 8.27 17.51 5.83
CA SER A 375 7.57 18.32 6.83
C SER A 375 6.22 18.79 6.31
N ASN A 376 5.27 18.99 7.22
CA ASN A 376 4.08 19.78 6.93
C ASN A 376 4.43 21.27 6.90
N GLN A 377 3.97 22.01 5.88
CA GLN A 377 4.01 23.47 5.90
C GLN A 377 2.68 24.05 6.35
N TRP A 378 2.76 25.16 7.10
CA TRP A 378 1.60 25.87 7.63
C TRP A 378 0.65 26.41 6.55
N ASN A 379 1.18 26.80 5.40
CA ASN A 379 0.42 27.36 4.29
C ASN A 379 -0.17 26.29 3.36
N GLN A 380 0.06 25.01 3.68
CA GLN A 380 -0.41 23.84 2.94
C GLN A 380 -0.02 23.81 1.44
N LYS A 381 1.03 24.57 1.05
CA LYS A 381 1.53 24.63 -0.33
C LYS A 381 2.50 23.49 -0.68
N GLY A 382 2.57 22.47 0.16
CA GLY A 382 3.50 21.35 0.03
C GLY A 382 4.32 21.16 1.31
N GLY A 383 5.32 20.27 1.25
CA GLY A 383 6.22 19.98 2.34
C GLY A 383 7.66 20.37 2.03
N ILE A 384 8.47 20.60 3.06
CA ILE A 384 9.94 20.67 2.88
C ILE A 384 10.46 19.24 2.92
N VAL A 385 11.19 18.84 1.88
CA VAL A 385 11.77 17.50 1.79
C VAL A 385 13.21 17.53 2.27
N PHE A 386 13.51 16.70 3.26
CA PHE A 386 14.85 16.42 3.75
C PHE A 386 15.26 15.04 3.22
N ALA A 387 16.43 14.96 2.59
CA ALA A 387 16.96 13.71 2.07
C ALA A 387 18.41 13.54 2.51
N PHE A 388 18.74 12.35 2.99
CA PHE A 388 20.10 11.98 3.38
C PHE A 388 20.75 11.15 2.26
N ASP A 389 21.82 11.68 1.67
CA ASP A 389 22.64 10.98 0.68
C ASP A 389 23.82 10.29 1.37
N LYS A 390 23.81 8.95 1.41
CA LYS A 390 24.90 8.18 1.99
C LYS A 390 26.20 8.31 1.18
N GLY A 391 26.09 8.52 -0.14
CA GLY A 391 27.25 8.66 -1.03
C GLY A 391 28.07 9.93 -0.77
N ALA A 392 27.46 10.95 -0.14
CA ALA A 392 28.10 12.20 0.25
C ALA A 392 28.48 12.25 1.74
N GLY A 393 28.05 11.26 2.53
CA GLY A 393 28.12 11.26 4.00
C GLY A 393 29.32 10.52 4.61
N THR A 394 30.43 10.36 3.86
CA THR A 394 31.70 9.84 4.40
C THR A 394 32.63 10.94 4.85
#